data_AF-X1PAG4-F1
#
_entry.id   AF-X1PAG4-F1
#
_cell.length_a   1.000
_cell.length_b   1.000
_cell.length_c   1.000
_cell.angle_alpha   90.00
_cell.angle_beta   90.00
_cell.angle_gamma   90.00
#
_symmetry.space_group_name_H-M   'P 1'
#
loop_
_entity.id
_entity.type
_entity.pdbx_description
1 polymer ?
#
loop_
_entity_poly.entity_id
_entity_poly.type
_entity_poly.pdbx_seq_one_letter_code
_entity_poly.pdbx_strand_id
1 'polypeptide(L)' 'LCCLGFECEQYRIMKEKMPREGERISTAMGVASVVGGNPLKETVLVELESGARVELPLDEVTTEGKELRGKRQKG' A
#
# COMPACT_ATOMS: atom_id res chain seq x y z
N LEU A 1 30.73 -16.86 -0.95
CA LEU A 1 30.90 -16.01 0.26
C LEU A 1 30.94 -14.58 -0.24
N CYS A 2 30.04 -13.62 0.03
CA CYS A 2 28.95 -13.40 0.99
C CYS A 2 28.05 -12.31 0.33
N CYS A 3 26.82 -12.57 -0.13
CA CYS A 3 25.57 -12.66 0.62
C CYS A 3 25.13 -11.41 1.41
N LEU A 4 25.52 -10.19 1.05
CA LEU A 4 25.02 -8.96 1.73
C LEU A 4 24.80 -7.78 0.76
N GLY A 5 24.06 -8.01 -0.32
CA GLY A 5 23.72 -6.93 -1.27
C GLY A 5 22.26 -6.93 -1.73
N PHE A 6 21.43 -7.85 -1.24
CA PHE A 6 20.10 -8.07 -1.80
C PHE A 6 18.95 -7.55 -0.93
N GLU A 7 19.23 -6.99 0.25
CA GLU A 7 18.15 -6.60 1.17
C GLU A 7 17.62 -5.16 0.96
N CYS A 8 18.30 -4.33 0.17
CA CYS A 8 17.92 -2.90 0.04
C CYS A 8 17.03 -2.56 -1.17
N GLU A 9 16.87 -3.45 -2.15
CA GLU A 9 16.06 -3.14 -3.34
C GLU A 9 14.57 -3.40 -3.12
N GLN A 10 14.23 -4.41 -2.31
CA GLN A 10 12.85 -4.74 -1.95
C GLN A 10 12.18 -3.64 -1.11
N TYR A 11 12.92 -2.98 -0.21
CA TYR A 11 12.39 -1.89 0.62
C TYR A 11 12.04 -0.63 -0.19
N ARG A 12 12.77 -0.33 -1.27
CA ARG A 12 12.48 0.81 -2.15
C ARG A 12 11.25 0.56 -3.01
N ILE A 13 11.09 -0.66 -3.52
CA ILE A 13 9.96 -1.02 -4.38
C ILE A 13 8.66 -1.13 -3.58
N MET A 14 8.69 -1.56 -2.32
CA MET A 14 7.50 -1.61 -1.45
C MET A 14 6.94 -0.22 -1.13
N LYS A 15 7.80 0.79 -0.95
CA LYS A 15 7.38 2.17 -0.62
C LYS A 15 6.64 2.88 -1.75
N GLU A 16 6.80 2.42 -3.01
CA GLU A 16 6.17 3.04 -4.19
C GLU A 16 4.81 2.41 -4.53
N LYS A 17 4.45 1.27 -3.92
CA LYS A 17 3.19 0.55 -4.14
C LYS A 17 2.07 0.97 -3.18
N MET A 18 2.40 1.71 -2.14
CA MET A 18 1.45 2.12 -1.12
C MET A 18 0.74 3.40 -1.56
N PRO A 19 -0.59 3.48 -1.41
CA PRO A 19 -1.32 4.69 -1.76
C PRO A 19 -0.83 5.87 -0.94
N ARG A 20 -0.90 7.05 -1.55
CA ARG A 20 -0.35 8.26 -0.92
C ARG A 20 -1.21 8.67 0.27
N GLU A 21 -0.57 9.16 1.31
CA GLU A 21 -1.25 9.83 2.41
C GLU A 21 -2.07 11.01 1.85
N GLY A 22 -3.34 11.07 2.20
CA GLY A 22 -4.35 12.00 1.69
C GLY A 22 -5.12 11.51 0.47
N GLU A 23 -4.80 10.35 -0.10
CA GLU A 23 -5.53 9.80 -1.24
C GLU A 23 -6.88 9.22 -0.80
N ARG A 24 -7.94 9.52 -1.56
CA ARG A 24 -9.26 8.91 -1.36
C ARG A 24 -9.31 7.54 -2.01
N ILE A 25 -9.83 6.58 -1.26
CA ILE A 25 -9.87 5.16 -1.61
C ILE A 25 -11.25 4.61 -1.31
N SER A 26 -11.62 3.56 -2.03
CA SER A 26 -12.83 2.80 -1.73
C SER A 26 -12.44 1.54 -0.97
N THR A 27 -13.11 1.33 0.16
CA THR A 27 -12.95 0.16 1.02
C THR A 27 -14.30 -0.55 1.13
N ALA A 28 -14.32 -1.80 1.61
CA ALA A 28 -15.56 -2.53 1.85
C ALA A 28 -16.52 -1.81 2.83
N MET A 29 -15.98 -0.95 3.71
CA MET A 29 -16.77 -0.17 4.66
C MET A 29 -17.26 1.18 4.09
N GLY A 30 -16.80 1.57 2.90
CA GLY A 30 -17.12 2.84 2.26
C GLY A 30 -15.89 3.64 1.83
N VAL A 31 -16.10 4.91 1.52
CA VAL A 31 -15.03 5.83 1.12
C VAL A 31 -14.18 6.21 2.34
N ALA A 32 -12.86 6.12 2.18
CA ALA A 32 -11.90 6.49 3.20
C ALA A 32 -10.78 7.35 2.59
N SER A 33 -10.06 8.07 3.42
CA SER A 33 -8.83 8.77 3.04
C SER A 33 -7.64 8.10 3.70
N VAL A 34 -6.59 7.82 2.94
CA VAL A 34 -5.35 7.23 3.48
C VAL A 34 -4.70 8.24 4.42
N VAL A 35 -4.43 7.86 5.65
CA VAL A 35 -3.73 8.69 6.64
C VAL A 35 -2.35 8.14 6.98
N GLY A 36 -2.02 6.93 6.51
CA GLY A 36 -0.71 6.31 6.68
C GLY A 36 -0.69 4.91 6.09
N GLY A 37 0.47 4.28 6.03
CA GLY A 37 0.55 2.88 5.63
C GLY A 37 1.80 2.18 6.14
N ASN A 38 1.70 0.86 6.28
CA ASN A 38 2.69 0.02 6.91
C ASN A 38 3.22 -1.05 5.93
N PRO A 39 4.31 -0.77 5.19
CA PRO A 39 4.83 -1.69 4.17
C PRO A 39 5.38 -3.00 4.76
N LEU A 40 5.66 -3.04 6.07
CA LEU A 40 6.06 -4.27 6.77
C LEU A 40 4.89 -5.25 6.94
N LYS A 41 3.67 -4.72 7.12
CA LYS A 41 2.46 -5.52 7.33
C LYS A 41 1.57 -5.57 6.09
N GLU A 42 1.92 -4.84 5.03
CA GLU A 42 1.10 -4.68 3.83
C GLU A 42 -0.32 -4.14 4.16
N THR A 43 -0.40 -3.30 5.20
CA THR A 43 -1.64 -2.64 5.64
C THR A 43 -1.57 -1.13 5.41
N VAL A 44 -2.73 -0.48 5.28
CA VAL A 44 -2.88 0.97 5.19
C VAL A 44 -3.83 1.45 6.27
N LEU A 45 -3.46 2.57 6.90
CA LEU A 45 -4.30 3.26 7.85
C LEU A 45 -5.16 4.27 7.10
N VAL A 46 -6.46 4.16 7.25
CA VAL A 46 -7.43 4.96 6.50
C VAL A 46 -8.41 5.60 7.47
N GLU A 47 -8.85 6.81 7.17
CA GLU A 47 -9.84 7.56 7.95
C GLU A 47 -11.14 7.61 7.14
N LEU A 48 -12.18 6.99 7.67
CA LEU A 48 -13.53 7.00 7.09
C LEU A 48 -14.15 8.39 7.22
N GLU A 49 -15.17 8.70 6.42
CA GLU A 49 -15.89 9.99 6.52
C GLU A 49 -16.51 10.23 7.90
N SER A 50 -16.74 9.17 8.69
CA SER A 50 -17.18 9.27 10.08
C SER A 50 -16.09 9.78 11.04
N GLY A 51 -14.85 9.96 10.59
CA GLY A 51 -13.68 10.27 11.43
C GLY A 51 -13.06 9.07 12.13
N ALA A 52 -13.56 7.86 11.86
CA ALA A 52 -13.01 6.62 12.40
C ALA A 52 -11.76 6.20 11.61
N ARG A 53 -10.68 5.87 12.33
CA ARG A 53 -9.43 5.37 11.75
C ARG A 53 -9.39 3.85 11.82
N VAL A 54 -9.25 3.22 10.66
CA VAL A 54 -9.20 1.77 10.54
C VAL A 54 -7.96 1.36 9.76
N GLU A 55 -7.27 0.32 10.22
CA GLU A 55 -6.15 -0.27 9.51
C GLU A 55 -6.69 -1.43 8.66
N LEU A 56 -6.55 -1.33 7.35
CA LEU A 56 -7.05 -2.31 6.38
C LEU A 56 -5.88 -2.88 5.57
N PRO A 57 -5.90 -4.17 5.22
CA PRO A 57 -4.90 -4.75 4.33
C PRO A 57 -5.02 -4.12 2.94
N LEU A 58 -3.89 -3.98 2.23
CA LEU A 58 -3.87 -3.47 0.85
C LEU A 58 -4.80 -4.24 -0.10
N ASP A 59 -5.10 -5.51 0.20
CA ASP A 59 -6.02 -6.35 -0.56
C ASP A 59 -7.49 -5.88 -0.47
N GLU A 60 -7.88 -5.27 0.65
CA GLU A 60 -9.24 -4.77 0.89
C GLU A 60 -9.44 -3.31 0.44
N VAL A 61 -8.39 -2.69 -0.09
CA VAL A 61 -8.37 -1.27 -0.42
C VAL A 61 -8.14 -1.10 -1.91
N THR A 62 -9.10 -0.46 -2.58
CA THR A 62 -9.00 -0.18 -4.01
C THR A 62 -8.69 1.31 -4.22
N THR A 63 -7.53 1.59 -4.81
CA THR A 63 -7.12 2.95 -5.19
C THR A 63 -7.29 3.13 -6.70
N GLU A 64 -7.96 4.20 -7.13
CA GLU A 64 -8.13 4.49 -8.57
C GLU A 64 -6.84 4.99 -9.24
N GLY A 65 -5.80 5.25 -8.46
CA GLY A 65 -4.49 5.67 -8.94
C GLY A 65 -3.45 4.57 -8.78
N LYS A 66 -3.03 3.98 -9.91
CA LYS A 66 -1.82 3.17 -10.11
C LYS A 66 -1.87 1.68 -9.72
N GLU A 67 -2.41 0.90 -10.65
CA GLU A 67 -1.91 -0.45 -10.92
C GLU A 67 -0.47 -0.38 -11.46
N LEU A 68 0.54 -0.34 -10.58
CA LEU A 68 1.93 -0.49 -10.99
C LEU A 68 2.32 -1.97 -11.07
N ARG A 69 1.99 -2.54 -12.22
CA ARG A 69 2.88 -3.38 -13.05
C ARG A 69 3.82 -4.31 -12.25
N GLY A 70 3.22 -5.33 -11.66
CA GLY A 70 3.91 -6.58 -11.36
C GLY A 70 3.95 -7.55 -12.55
N LYS A 71 4.20 -7.10 -13.79
CA LYS A 71 4.51 -8.04 -14.89
C LYS A 71 5.95 -8.53 -14.70
N ARG A 72 6.08 -9.58 -13.87
CA ARG A 72 7.12 -10.60 -14.03
C ARG A 72 6.98 -11.15 -15.46
N GLN A 73 7.74 -10.63 -16.42
CA GLN A 73 8.06 -11.40 -17.63
C GLN A 73 9.45 -12.01 -17.40
N LYS A 74 9.41 -13.29 -17.02
CA LYS A 74 10.56 -14.19 -16.98
C LYS A 74 10.78 -14.65 -18.43
N GLY A 75 11.91 -14.26 -19.02
CA GLY A 75 12.39 -14.70 -20.33
C GLY A 75 13.84 -15.11 -20.21
#